data_AF-A0A6D2L028-F1
#
_entry.id   AF-A0A6D2L028-F1
#
_cell.length_a   1.000
_cell.length_b   1.000
_cell.length_c   1.000
_cell.angle_alpha   90.00
_cell.angle_beta   90.00
_cell.angle_gamma   90.00
#
_symmetry.space_group_name_H-M   'P 1'
#
loop_
_entity.id
_entity.type
_entity.pdbx_description
1 polymer ?
#
loop_
_entity_poly.entity_id
_entity_poly.type
_entity_poly.pdbx_seq_one_letter_code
_entity_poly.pdbx_strand_id
1 'polypeptide(L)'
;MDRTKTMADVYGVFYDFSCMLKAKVDKNNPNASKTLNRLEAIQNVCREGGVLHKRKPYVNDEAQSTALFVSYMLQIVMLLPLLALVFVYLRAN
;
A
#
# COMPACT_ATOMS: atom_id res chain seq x y z
N MET A 1 9.87 -24.16 2.12
CA MET A 1 10.35 -23.05 1.25
C MET A 1 9.27 -22.74 0.22
N ASP A 2 8.01 -22.71 0.68
CA ASP A 2 6.89 -23.15 -0.18
C ASP A 2 6.17 -21.98 -0.85
N ARG A 3 6.60 -20.74 -0.56
CA ARG A 3 6.00 -19.50 -1.08
C ARG A 3 6.93 -18.68 -1.97
N THR A 4 8.16 -19.13 -2.22
CA THR A 4 9.13 -18.51 -3.13
C THR A 4 9.36 -19.41 -4.34
N LYS A 5 8.28 -19.75 -5.06
CA LYS A 5 8.32 -20.72 -6.17
C LYS A 5 8.79 -20.09 -7.48
N THR A 6 8.64 -18.79 -7.61
CA THR A 6 8.99 -18.01 -8.80
C THR A 6 9.84 -16.80 -8.43
N MET A 7 10.57 -16.22 -9.40
CA MET A 7 11.28 -14.96 -9.18
C MET A 7 10.34 -13.81 -8.82
N ALA A 8 9.10 -13.84 -9.30
CA ALA A 8 8.03 -12.96 -8.85
C ALA A 8 7.82 -13.02 -7.35
N ASP A 9 7.81 -14.25 -6.81
CA ASP A 9 7.62 -14.47 -5.39
C ASP A 9 8.81 -13.97 -4.58
N VAL A 10 10.03 -14.17 -5.10
CA VAL A 10 11.27 -13.68 -4.50
C VAL A 10 11.26 -12.16 -4.48
N TYR A 11 11.06 -11.50 -5.63
CA TYR A 11 11.00 -10.03 -5.71
C TYR A 11 9.94 -9.44 -4.79
N GLY A 12 8.75 -10.06 -4.69
CA GLY A 12 7.71 -9.60 -3.76
C GLY A 12 8.16 -9.65 -2.30
N VAL A 13 8.72 -10.78 -1.84
CA VAL A 13 9.19 -10.93 -0.45
C VAL A 13 10.31 -9.94 -0.13
N PHE A 14 11.29 -9.79 -1.02
CA PHE A 14 12.39 -8.84 -0.82
C PHE A 14 11.92 -7.38 -0.82
N TYR A 15 10.95 -7.04 -1.69
CA TYR A 15 10.33 -5.72 -1.68
C TYR A 15 9.64 -5.45 -0.34
N ASP A 16 8.79 -6.37 0.12
CA ASP A 16 8.05 -6.20 1.37
C ASP A 16 8.98 -6.13 2.59
N PHE A 17 10.03 -6.95 2.61
CA PHE A 17 11.06 -6.88 3.64
C PHE A 17 11.85 -5.55 3.60
N SER A 18 12.18 -5.07 2.40
CA SER A 18 12.87 -3.78 2.25
C SER A 18 12.02 -2.60 2.72
N CYS A 19 10.70 -2.62 2.50
CA CYS A 19 9.75 -1.65 3.05
C CYS A 19 9.75 -1.68 4.58
N MET A 20 9.69 -2.87 5.17
CA MET A 20 9.74 -3.06 6.63
C MET A 20 11.05 -2.54 7.22
N LEU A 21 12.18 -2.83 6.58
CA LEU A 21 13.49 -2.30 7.00
C LEU A 21 13.52 -0.77 6.91
N LYS A 22 13.00 -0.20 5.82
CA LYS A 22 12.97 1.26 5.60
C LYS A 22 12.22 1.98 6.73
N ALA A 23 11.11 1.41 7.20
CA ALA A 23 10.34 1.95 8.32
C ALA A 23 11.06 1.89 9.68
N LYS A 24 12.05 0.99 9.83
CA LYS A 24 12.82 0.81 11.07
C LYS A 24 14.17 1.54 11.08
N VAL A 25 14.55 2.21 9.99
CA VAL A 25 15.81 2.98 9.95
C VAL A 25 15.71 4.18 10.91
N ASP A 26 16.60 4.21 11.91
CA ASP A 26 16.76 5.37 12.78
C ASP A 26 17.38 6.54 11.99
N LYS A 27 16.66 7.67 11.92
CA LYS A 27 17.09 8.87 11.20
C LYS A 27 18.28 9.57 11.86
N ASN A 28 18.52 9.32 13.15
CA ASN A 28 19.66 9.88 13.87
C ASN A 28 20.95 9.10 13.61
N ASN A 29 20.87 7.93 12.97
CA ASN A 29 22.04 7.16 12.61
C ASN A 29 22.81 7.89 11.49
N PRO A 30 24.14 8.08 11.61
CA PRO A 30 24.94 8.75 10.58
C PRO A 30 24.92 8.01 9.23
N ASN A 31 24.60 6.72 9.22
CA ASN A 31 24.44 5.91 8.01
C ASN A 31 22.99 5.80 7.52
N ALA A 32 22.03 6.53 8.10
CA ALA A 32 20.62 6.46 7.75
C ALA A 32 20.40 6.71 6.25
N SER A 33 20.94 7.81 5.73
CA SER A 33 20.82 8.17 4.30
C SER A 33 21.38 7.07 3.39
N LYS A 34 22.59 6.57 3.70
CA LYS A 34 23.22 5.47 2.93
C LYS A 34 22.37 4.19 2.97
N THR A 35 21.75 3.89 4.10
CA THR A 35 20.89 2.71 4.28
C THR A 35 19.59 2.87 3.49
N LEU A 36 18.94 4.04 3.58
CA LEU A 36 17.72 4.36 2.83
C LEU A 36 17.96 4.28 1.32
N ASN A 37 19.06 4.85 0.82
CA ASN A 37 19.41 4.80 -0.60
C ASN A 37 19.59 3.36 -1.11
N ARG A 38 20.20 2.47 -0.30
CA ARG A 38 20.34 1.06 -0.64
C ARG A 38 19.00 0.33 -0.65
N LEU A 39 18.14 0.62 0.33
CA LEU A 39 16.79 0.05 0.38
C LEU A 39 15.95 0.50 -0.81
N GLU A 40 16.07 1.75 -1.24
CA GLU A 40 15.41 2.26 -2.45
C GLU A 40 15.90 1.59 -3.73
N ALA A 41 17.22 1.38 -3.85
CA ALA A 41 17.78 0.64 -4.98
C ALA A 41 17.22 -0.80 -5.05
N ILE A 42 17.13 -1.49 -3.91
CA ILE A 42 16.53 -2.83 -3.82
C ILE A 42 15.05 -2.80 -4.21
N GLN A 43 14.29 -1.82 -3.70
CA GLN A 43 12.88 -1.64 -4.03
C GLN A 43 12.66 -1.43 -5.53
N ASN A 44 13.51 -0.64 -6.17
CA ASN A 44 13.43 -0.37 -7.61
C ASN A 44 13.73 -1.62 -8.42
N VAL A 45 14.80 -2.35 -8.12
CA VAL A 45 15.15 -3.62 -8.79
C VAL A 45 14.00 -4.63 -8.68
N CYS A 46 13.40 -4.77 -7.50
CA CYS A 46 12.27 -5.67 -7.31
C CYS A 46 11.04 -5.21 -8.12
N ARG A 47 10.79 -3.90 -8.21
CA ARG A 47 9.66 -3.31 -8.95
C ARG A 47 9.80 -3.48 -10.46
N GLU A 48 10.99 -3.20 -10.99
CA GLU A 48 11.34 -3.36 -12.40
C GLU A 48 11.34 -4.83 -12.84
N GLY A 49 11.61 -5.76 -11.91
CA GLY A 49 11.47 -7.20 -12.11
C GLY A 49 10.06 -7.69 -12.48
N GLY A 50 9.07 -6.79 -12.53
CA GLY A 50 7.89 -6.94 -13.39
C GLY A 50 6.70 -7.72 -12.83
N VAL A 51 6.65 -8.00 -11.51
CA VAL A 51 5.63 -8.91 -10.96
C VAL A 51 4.95 -8.45 -9.67
N LEU A 52 5.34 -7.29 -9.14
CA LEU A 52 4.75 -6.71 -7.91
C LEU A 52 3.25 -6.37 -8.06
N HIS A 53 2.81 -5.98 -9.25
CA HIS A 53 1.41 -5.62 -9.52
C HIS A 53 0.45 -6.82 -9.58
N LYS A 54 0.96 -8.06 -9.70
CA LYS A 54 0.14 -9.28 -9.77
C LYS A 54 0.04 -10.02 -8.44
N ARG A 55 0.68 -9.52 -7.38
CA ARG A 55 0.73 -10.19 -6.08
C ARG A 55 -0.07 -9.43 -5.04
N LYS A 56 -0.75 -10.16 -4.16
CA LYS A 56 -1.26 -9.58 -2.90
C LYS A 56 -0.04 -9.13 -2.07
N PRO A 57 0.01 -7.89 -1.57
CA PRO A 57 1.12 -7.40 -0.75
C PRO A 57 1.30 -8.28 0.50
N TYR A 58 2.55 -8.64 0.85
CA TYR A 58 2.86 -9.49 2.02
C TYR A 58 2.75 -8.71 3.33
N VAL A 59 2.97 -7.39 3.29
CA VAL A 59 2.98 -6.51 4.47
C VAL A 59 2.16 -5.27 4.16
N ASN A 60 0.88 -5.29 4.53
CA ASN A 60 0.15 -4.15 5.09
C ASN A 60 -1.34 -4.47 5.19
N ASP A 61 -1.75 -5.09 6.30
CA ASP A 61 -3.14 -4.95 6.73
C ASP A 61 -3.40 -3.51 7.17
N GLU A 62 -2.45 -2.80 7.79
CA GLU A 62 -2.69 -1.46 8.34
C GLU A 62 -2.78 -0.35 7.28
N ALA A 63 -1.85 -0.27 6.33
CA ALA A 63 -1.91 0.78 5.30
C ALA A 63 -3.02 0.50 4.27
N GLN A 64 -3.29 -0.77 3.98
CA GLN A 64 -4.43 -1.15 3.14
C GLN A 64 -5.74 -0.83 3.84
N SER A 65 -5.86 -1.09 5.15
CA SER A 65 -7.02 -0.67 5.95
C SER A 65 -7.18 0.85 5.95
N THR A 66 -6.08 1.60 6.06
CA THR A 66 -6.13 3.07 6.01
C THR A 66 -6.60 3.56 4.64
N ALA A 67 -6.07 2.99 3.55
CA ALA A 67 -6.48 3.35 2.19
C ALA A 67 -7.94 2.97 1.90
N LEU A 68 -8.39 1.79 2.34
CA LEU A 68 -9.78 1.34 2.23
C LEU A 68 -10.70 2.24 3.05
N PHE A 69 -10.31 2.61 4.27
CA PHE A 69 -11.06 3.52 5.14
C PHE A 69 -11.19 4.92 4.52
N VAL A 70 -10.11 5.48 3.99
CA VAL A 70 -10.13 6.77 3.28
C VAL A 70 -11.02 6.70 2.03
N SER A 71 -10.92 5.62 1.25
CA SER A 71 -11.77 5.42 0.06
C SER A 71 -13.26 5.30 0.41
N TYR A 72 -13.58 4.61 1.51
CA TYR A 72 -14.94 4.44 2.00
C TYR A 72 -15.52 5.75 2.55
N MET A 73 -14.72 6.53 3.28
CA MET A 73 -15.09 7.86 3.75
C MET A 73 -15.41 8.82 2.59
N LEU A 74 -14.62 8.79 1.52
CA LEU A 74 -14.86 9.62 0.34
C LEU A 74 -16.19 9.24 -0.36
N GLN A 75 -16.48 7.94 -0.49
CA GLN A 75 -17.74 7.46 -1.05
C GLN A 75 -18.95 7.90 -0.24
N ILE A 76 -18.87 7.81 1.10
CA ILE A 76 -19.93 8.27 2.00
C ILE A 76 -20.21 9.77 1.79
N VAL A 77 -19.17 10.61 1.79
CA VAL A 77 -19.33 12.07 1.66
C VAL A 77 -20.00 12.45 0.33
N MET A 78 -19.75 11.71 -0.74
CA MET A 78 -20.34 12.01 -2.05
C MET A 78 -21.77 11.44 -2.22
N LEU A 79 -22.03 10.23 -1.70
CA LEU A 79 -23.29 9.51 -1.96
C LEU A 79 -24.42 9.86 -0.98
N LEU A 80 -24.12 10.13 0.30
CA LEU A 80 -25.14 10.49 1.29
C LEU A 80 -25.95 11.75 0.96
N PRO A 81 -25.35 12.86 0.48
CA PRO A 81 -26.13 14.06 0.14
C PRO A 81 -27.02 13.84 -1.10
N LEU A 82 -26.59 13.04 -2.07
CA LEU A 82 -27.40 12.70 -3.24
C LEU A 82 -28.64 11.87 -2.83
N LEU A 83 -28.46 10.90 -1.94
CA LEU A 83 -29.58 10.12 -1.38
C LEU A 83 -30.55 10.99 -0.58
N ALA A 84 -30.03 11.95 0.19
CA ALA A 84 -30.88 12.89 0.92
C ALA A 84 -31.72 13.77 -0.02
N LEU A 85 -31.15 14.24 -1.13
CA LEU A 85 -31.88 15.00 -2.15
C LEU A 85 -33.00 14.18 -2.81
N VAL A 86 -32.73 12.92 -3.17
CA VAL A 86 -33.74 12.01 -3.72
C VAL A 86 -34.85 11.75 -2.70
N PHE A 87 -34.51 11.55 -1.42
CA PHE A 87 -35.49 11.33 -0.36
C PHE A 87 -36.38 12.56 -0.13
N VAL A 88 -35.82 13.76 -0.14
CA VAL A 88 -36.59 15.02 -0.04
C VAL A 88 -37.51 15.18 -1.25
N TYR A 89 -37.00 14.89 -2.46
CA TYR A 89 -37.80 14.96 -3.69
C TYR A 89 -38.98 13.98 -3.67
N LEU A 90 -38.75 12.73 -3.26
CA LEU A 90 -39.80 11.70 -3.14
C LEU A 90 -40.82 11.99 -2.04
N ARG A 91 -40.46 12.79 -1.03
CA ARG A 91 -41.40 13.19 0.03
C ARG A 91 -42.21 14.43 -0.35
N ALA A 92 -41.69 15.24 -1.27
CA ALA A 92 -42.32 16.48 -1.72
C ALA A 92 -43.36 16.25 -2.84
N ASN A 93 -43.30 15.11 -3.52
CA ASN A 93 -44.25 14.65 -4.54
C ASN A 93 -45.04 13.43 -4.03
#